data_AF-A0A251URR8-F1
#
_entry.id   AF-A0A251URR8-F1
#
_cell.length_a   1.000
_cell.length_b   1.000
_cell.length_c   1.000
_cell.angle_alpha   90.00
_cell.angle_beta   90.00
_cell.angle_gamma   90.00
#
_symmetry.space_group_name_H-M   'P 1'
#
loop_
_entity.id
_entity.type
_entity.pdbx_description
1 polymer ?
#
loop_
_entity_poly.entity_id
_entity_poly.type
_entity_poly.pdbx_seq_one_letter_code
_entity_poly.pdbx_strand_id
1 'polypeptide(L)'
;MKEMEKNSIPSEYYKHKPQSESENDTKFCKSLQDLNDLCSQLHFAADSYQSTFLNSNQKQLVLNNTKEYIQNALVTVVDHLGSVSANLDHHLSKTVSIHQAEVKINILNQKLLTCQDYSHKIALAKVSERENHPKHNSRYIKPRKIFFFAFQVGCK
;
A
#
# COMPACT_ATOMS: atom_id res chain seq x y z
N MET A 1 9.73 -26.08 45.63
CA MET A 1 10.33 -24.76 45.95
C MET A 1 11.01 -24.26 44.69
N LYS A 2 10.57 -23.24 43.96
CA LYS A 2 9.49 -22.26 44.09
C LYS A 2 8.89 -22.09 42.69
N GLU A 3 7.55 -22.00 42.61
CA GLU A 3 6.89 -21.24 41.56
C GLU A 3 7.16 -19.76 41.75
N MET A 4 7.32 -19.01 40.65
CA MET A 4 6.85 -17.63 40.44
C MET A 4 6.70 -17.49 38.91
N GLU A 5 5.51 -17.51 38.34
CA GLU A 5 4.40 -16.54 38.40
C GLU A 5 4.28 -15.86 37.03
N LYS A 6 3.07 -16.01 36.51
CA LYS A 6 2.51 -15.42 35.30
C LYS A 6 2.77 -13.92 35.24
N ASN A 7 3.00 -13.40 34.04
CA ASN A 7 2.40 -12.13 33.66
C ASN A 7 1.70 -12.30 32.31
N SER A 8 0.39 -12.51 32.40
CA SER A 8 -0.54 -12.18 31.33
C SER A 8 -0.46 -10.69 31.05
N ILE A 9 -0.24 -10.33 29.80
CA ILE A 9 -0.70 -9.05 29.28
C ILE A 9 -1.72 -9.37 28.19
N PRO A 10 -3.02 -9.04 28.39
CA PRO A 10 -4.00 -9.06 27.32
C PRO A 10 -3.63 -7.96 26.32
N SER A 11 -3.06 -8.33 25.17
CA SER A 11 -2.93 -7.40 24.05
C SER A 11 -4.27 -7.32 23.32
N GLU A 12 -5.20 -6.60 23.93
CA GLU A 12 -6.38 -6.05 23.28
C GLU A 12 -5.92 -4.96 22.29
N TYR A 13 -5.51 -5.36 21.09
CA TYR A 13 -5.17 -4.40 20.03
C TYR A 13 -5.47 -4.96 18.63
N TYR A 14 -6.35 -4.22 17.95
CA TYR A 14 -6.82 -4.31 16.56
C TYR A 14 -7.83 -5.41 16.20
N LYS A 15 -9.07 -5.20 16.65
CA LYS A 15 -10.25 -5.58 15.87
C LYS A 15 -10.46 -4.58 14.74
N HIS A 16 -9.62 -4.59 13.72
CA HIS A 16 -10.01 -4.07 12.42
C HIS A 16 -10.53 -5.25 11.60
N LYS A 17 -11.86 -5.35 11.56
CA LYS A 17 -12.56 -6.11 10.52
C LYS A 17 -12.02 -5.59 9.19
N PRO A 18 -11.44 -6.42 8.30
CA PRO A 18 -11.17 -5.99 6.95
C PRO A 18 -12.54 -5.79 6.31
N GLN A 19 -13.04 -4.56 6.36
CA GLN A 19 -14.12 -4.18 5.46
C GLN A 19 -13.51 -4.30 4.07
N SER A 20 -14.05 -5.22 3.30
CA SER A 20 -13.42 -5.75 2.09
C SER A 20 -12.94 -4.61 1.19
N GLU A 21 -11.71 -4.70 0.69
CA GLU A 21 -11.11 -3.66 -0.15
C GLU A 21 -11.98 -3.29 -1.36
N SER A 22 -12.84 -4.20 -1.81
CA SER A 22 -13.84 -4.05 -2.88
C SER A 22 -15.01 -3.11 -2.51
N GLU A 23 -15.43 -3.06 -1.24
CA GLU A 23 -16.58 -2.26 -0.81
C GLU A 23 -16.33 -0.75 -0.86
N ASN A 24 -15.10 -0.29 -0.76
CA ASN A 24 -14.80 1.15 -0.71
C ASN A 24 -14.57 1.73 -2.12
N ASP A 25 -13.93 0.96 -3.00
CA ASP A 25 -13.74 1.35 -4.39
C ASP A 25 -15.11 1.42 -5.11
N THR A 26 -16.05 0.55 -4.74
CA THR A 26 -17.44 0.61 -5.22
C THR A 26 -18.24 1.78 -4.64
N LYS A 27 -17.98 2.24 -3.41
CA LYS A 27 -18.67 3.39 -2.81
C LYS A 27 -18.38 4.70 -3.55
N PHE A 28 -17.12 4.97 -3.87
CA PHE A 28 -16.77 6.18 -4.61
C PHE A 28 -17.45 6.22 -5.99
N CYS A 29 -17.35 5.12 -6.75
CA CYS A 29 -18.01 5.00 -8.05
C CYS A 29 -19.54 5.17 -7.94
N LYS A 30 -20.15 4.57 -6.90
CA LYS A 30 -21.58 4.72 -6.65
C LYS A 30 -21.96 6.17 -6.36
N SER A 31 -21.21 6.88 -5.51
CA SER A 31 -21.49 8.29 -5.22
C SER A 31 -21.37 9.20 -6.45
N LEU A 32 -20.41 8.91 -7.35
CA LEU A 32 -20.32 9.60 -8.64
C LEU A 32 -21.53 9.32 -9.53
N GLN A 33 -22.00 8.07 -9.55
CA GLN A 33 -23.20 7.70 -10.29
C GLN A 33 -24.44 8.41 -9.73
N ASP A 34 -24.63 8.40 -8.41
CA ASP A 34 -25.74 9.07 -7.73
C ASP A 34 -25.75 10.58 -8.05
N LEU A 35 -24.57 11.23 -8.09
CA LEU A 35 -24.45 12.64 -8.48
C LEU A 35 -24.83 12.87 -9.96
N ASN A 36 -24.46 11.97 -10.86
CA ASN A 36 -24.81 12.07 -12.28
C ASN A 36 -26.33 11.89 -12.50
N ASP A 37 -26.94 10.95 -11.76
CA ASP A 37 -28.38 10.72 -11.78
C ASP A 37 -29.12 11.95 -11.23
N LEU A 38 -28.60 12.59 -10.18
CA LEU A 38 -29.12 13.87 -9.68
C LEU A 38 -29.04 14.96 -10.75
N CYS A 39 -27.91 15.13 -11.42
CA CYS A 39 -27.77 16.11 -12.51
C CYS A 39 -28.82 15.88 -13.61
N SER A 40 -29.05 14.63 -13.99
CA SER A 40 -30.07 14.26 -14.99
C SER A 40 -31.49 14.63 -14.52
N GLN A 41 -31.81 14.39 -13.25
CA GLN A 41 -33.08 14.79 -12.66
C GLN A 41 -33.26 16.30 -12.62
N LEU A 42 -32.21 17.05 -12.28
CA LEU A 42 -32.24 18.51 -12.25
C LEU A 42 -32.47 19.10 -13.64
N HIS A 43 -31.82 18.55 -14.68
CA HIS A 43 -32.06 18.94 -16.06
C HIS A 43 -33.51 18.68 -16.48
N PHE A 44 -34.03 17.49 -16.21
CA PHE A 44 -35.42 17.16 -16.51
C PHE A 44 -36.40 18.09 -15.78
N ALA A 45 -36.15 18.39 -14.51
CA ALA A 45 -36.97 19.33 -13.75
C ALA A 45 -36.91 20.74 -14.33
N ALA A 46 -35.74 21.21 -14.76
CA ALA A 46 -35.60 22.52 -15.40
C ALA A 46 -36.42 22.62 -16.69
N ASP A 47 -36.36 21.61 -17.56
CA ASP A 47 -37.15 21.55 -18.80
C ASP A 47 -38.66 21.55 -18.50
N SER A 48 -39.07 20.83 -17.45
CA SER A 48 -40.46 20.79 -16.99
C SER A 48 -40.94 22.16 -16.45
N TYR A 49 -40.14 22.83 -15.62
CA TYR A 49 -40.45 24.18 -15.13
C TYR A 49 -40.52 25.20 -16.27
N GLN A 50 -39.62 25.12 -17.24
CA GLN A 50 -39.65 25.98 -18.43
C GLN A 50 -40.95 25.77 -19.22
N SER A 51 -41.29 24.52 -19.52
CA SER A 51 -42.50 24.17 -20.25
C SER A 51 -43.76 24.60 -19.50
N THR A 52 -43.77 24.42 -18.17
CA THR A 52 -44.90 24.81 -17.32
C THR A 52 -45.05 26.32 -17.23
N PHE A 53 -43.94 27.06 -17.17
CA PHE A 53 -43.96 28.52 -17.13
C PHE A 53 -44.50 29.16 -18.42
N LEU A 54 -44.19 28.58 -19.58
CA LEU A 54 -44.69 29.05 -20.87
C LEU A 54 -46.19 28.79 -21.06
N ASN A 55 -46.68 27.64 -20.60
CA ASN A 55 -48.05 27.20 -20.82
C ASN A 55 -49.04 27.58 -19.70
N SER A 56 -48.55 27.97 -18.52
CA SER A 56 -49.40 28.30 -17.37
C SER A 56 -49.87 29.75 -17.36
N ASN A 57 -51.15 29.95 -17.02
CA ASN A 57 -51.71 31.27 -16.73
C ASN A 57 -51.26 31.81 -15.35
N GLN A 58 -50.80 30.94 -14.45
CA GLN A 58 -50.39 31.27 -13.08
C GLN A 58 -48.87 31.45 -12.98
N LYS A 59 -48.30 32.39 -13.75
CA LYS A 59 -46.84 32.57 -13.86
C LYS A 59 -46.13 32.84 -12.54
N GLN A 60 -46.73 33.65 -11.66
CA GLN A 60 -46.14 34.00 -10.35
C GLN A 60 -46.00 32.78 -9.43
N LEU A 61 -46.97 31.87 -9.45
CA LEU A 61 -46.90 30.64 -8.67
C LEU A 61 -45.77 29.73 -9.16
N VAL A 62 -45.65 29.56 -10.49
CA VAL A 62 -44.58 28.76 -11.09
C VAL A 62 -43.21 29.33 -10.72
N LEU A 63 -43.03 30.66 -10.78
CA LEU A 63 -41.77 31.31 -10.39
C LEU A 63 -41.41 31.07 -8.92
N ASN A 64 -42.37 31.18 -8.01
CA ASN A 64 -42.12 30.92 -6.59
C ASN A 64 -41.70 29.47 -6.35
N ASN A 65 -42.38 28.52 -6.99
CA ASN A 65 -42.04 27.10 -6.90
C ASN A 65 -40.65 26.81 -7.49
N THR A 66 -40.31 27.40 -8.64
CA THR A 66 -38.98 27.25 -9.24
C THR A 66 -37.89 27.83 -8.35
N LYS A 67 -38.14 28.97 -7.69
CA LYS A 67 -37.19 29.56 -6.74
C LYS A 67 -36.92 28.64 -5.55
N GLU A 68 -37.97 28.09 -4.93
CA GLU A 68 -37.84 27.14 -3.83
C GLU A 68 -37.10 25.88 -4.27
N TYR A 69 -37.42 25.37 -5.47
CA TYR A 69 -36.74 24.22 -6.05
C TYR A 69 -35.24 24.47 -6.25
N ILE A 70 -34.84 25.63 -6.79
CA ILE A 70 -33.43 25.99 -6.99
C ILE A 70 -32.69 26.04 -5.65
N GLN A 71 -33.32 26.60 -4.61
CA GLN A 71 -32.74 26.66 -3.26
C GLN A 71 -32.45 25.26 -2.73
N ASN A 72 -33.42 24.35 -2.82
CA ASN A 72 -33.26 22.97 -2.36
C ASN A 72 -32.27 22.20 -3.22
N ALA A 73 -32.33 22.34 -4.55
CA ALA A 73 -31.42 21.69 -5.49
C ALA A 73 -29.95 22.06 -5.23
N LEU A 74 -29.67 23.33 -4.94
CA LEU A 74 -28.32 23.78 -4.63
C LEU A 74 -27.77 23.10 -3.38
N VAL A 75 -28.57 23.03 -2.31
CA VAL A 75 -28.18 22.36 -1.06
C VAL A 75 -27.90 20.88 -1.32
N THR A 76 -28.79 20.21 -2.06
CA THR A 76 -28.63 18.79 -2.41
C THR A 76 -27.37 18.54 -3.24
N VAL A 77 -27.09 19.36 -4.26
CA VAL A 77 -25.86 19.20 -5.07
C VAL A 77 -24.61 19.37 -4.22
N VAL A 78 -24.57 20.37 -3.34
CA VAL A 78 -23.44 20.60 -2.44
C VAL A 78 -23.24 19.42 -1.48
N ASP A 79 -24.32 18.85 -0.95
CA ASP A 79 -24.28 17.67 -0.08
C ASP A 79 -23.73 16.43 -0.81
N HIS A 80 -24.21 16.16 -2.03
CA HIS A 80 -23.70 15.07 -2.85
C HIS A 80 -22.22 15.27 -3.21
N LEU A 81 -21.79 16.50 -3.55
CA LEU A 81 -20.37 16.80 -3.79
C LEU A 81 -19.52 16.58 -2.53
N GLY A 82 -20.02 16.96 -1.36
CA GLY A 82 -19.35 16.68 -0.08
C GLY A 82 -19.18 15.18 0.15
N SER A 83 -20.21 14.39 -0.12
CA SER A 83 -20.17 12.93 -0.03
C SER A 83 -19.16 12.31 -1.01
N VAL A 84 -19.12 12.79 -2.26
CA VAL A 84 -18.14 12.35 -3.26
C VAL A 84 -16.71 12.68 -2.82
N SER A 85 -16.48 13.89 -2.29
CA SER A 85 -15.16 14.30 -1.79
C SER A 85 -14.70 13.42 -0.63
N ALA A 86 -15.54 13.17 0.37
CA ALA A 86 -15.20 12.32 1.51
C ALA A 86 -14.87 10.88 1.07
N ASN A 87 -15.61 10.35 0.11
CA ASN A 87 -15.35 9.01 -0.44
C ASN A 87 -14.06 8.97 -1.27
N LEU A 88 -13.74 10.04 -2.00
CA LEU A 88 -12.47 10.17 -2.73
C LEU A 88 -11.28 10.19 -1.78
N ASP A 89 -11.34 10.98 -0.70
CA ASP A 89 -10.27 11.08 0.28
C ASP A 89 -9.98 9.73 0.94
N HIS A 90 -11.04 8.99 1.28
CA HIS A 90 -10.93 7.63 1.83
C HIS A 90 -10.28 6.67 0.82
N HIS A 91 -10.69 6.73 -0.45
CA HIS A 91 -10.10 5.93 -1.53
C HIS A 91 -8.61 6.27 -1.74
N LEU A 92 -8.25 7.55 -1.75
CA LEU A 92 -6.87 7.99 -1.91
C LEU A 92 -5.99 7.54 -0.73
N SER A 93 -6.49 7.65 0.51
CA SER A 93 -5.75 7.18 1.70
C SER A 93 -5.36 5.70 1.60
N LYS A 94 -6.22 4.86 1.01
CA LYS A 94 -5.90 3.46 0.73
C LYS A 94 -4.74 3.33 -0.28
N THR A 95 -4.76 4.08 -1.38
CA THR A 95 -3.66 4.05 -2.36
C THR A 95 -2.31 4.45 -1.77
N VAL A 96 -2.30 5.45 -0.88
CA VAL A 96 -1.10 5.88 -0.14
C VAL A 96 -0.56 4.74 0.72
N SER A 97 -1.45 3.98 1.38
CA SER A 97 -1.05 2.84 2.21
C SER A 97 -0.42 1.70 1.38
N ILE A 98 -0.92 1.45 0.17
CA ILE A 98 -0.37 0.46 -0.77
C ILE A 98 1.04 0.88 -1.20
N HIS A 99 1.21 2.15 -1.58
CA HIS A 99 2.52 2.67 -1.96
C HIS A 99 3.54 2.56 -0.80
N GLN A 100 3.11 2.85 0.43
CA GLN A 100 3.97 2.67 1.60
C GLN A 100 4.39 1.21 1.81
N ALA A 101 3.49 0.25 1.56
CA ALA A 101 3.82 -1.17 1.62
C ALA A 101 4.83 -1.58 0.54
N GLU A 102 4.66 -1.08 -0.69
CA GLU A 102 5.58 -1.29 -1.79
C GLU A 102 6.99 -0.78 -1.47
N VAL A 103 7.11 0.42 -0.89
CA VAL A 103 8.39 0.96 -0.42
C VAL A 103 9.04 0.04 0.61
N LYS A 104 8.27 -0.48 1.58
CA LYS A 104 8.80 -1.43 2.59
C LYS A 104 9.27 -2.74 1.95
N ILE A 105 8.53 -3.27 0.96
CA ILE A 105 8.92 -4.47 0.21
C ILE A 105 10.25 -4.22 -0.52
N ASN A 106 10.40 -3.08 -1.19
CA ASN A 106 11.63 -2.72 -1.89
C ASN A 106 12.81 -2.62 -0.93
N ILE A 107 12.63 -2.02 0.26
CA ILE A 107 13.67 -1.97 1.30
C ILE A 107 14.08 -3.39 1.73
N LEU A 108 13.11 -4.28 1.98
CA LEU A 108 13.39 -5.67 2.36
C LEU A 108 14.14 -6.42 1.26
N ASN A 109 13.74 -6.23 0.00
CA ASN A 109 14.42 -6.83 -1.17
C ASN A 109 15.88 -6.35 -1.27
N GLN A 110 16.14 -5.05 -1.10
CA GLN A 110 17.51 -4.52 -1.11
C GLN A 110 18.37 -5.12 0.02
N LYS A 111 17.81 -5.23 1.23
CA LYS A 111 18.51 -5.88 2.36
C LYS A 111 18.81 -7.35 2.09
N LEU A 112 17.86 -8.08 1.49
CA LEU A 112 18.04 -9.48 1.12
C LEU A 112 19.16 -9.65 0.09
N LEU A 113 19.14 -8.86 -0.98
CA LEU A 113 20.18 -8.89 -2.02
C LEU A 113 21.56 -8.56 -1.46
N THR A 114 21.64 -7.57 -0.56
CA THR A 114 22.89 -7.19 0.10
C THR A 114 23.42 -8.33 0.99
N CYS A 115 22.55 -9.00 1.72
CA CYS A 115 22.92 -10.16 2.55
C CYS A 115 23.43 -11.32 1.68
N GLN A 116 22.78 -11.58 0.56
CA GLN A 116 23.18 -12.61 -0.39
C GLN A 116 24.56 -12.31 -1.01
N ASP A 117 24.79 -11.08 -1.44
CA ASP A 117 26.09 -10.63 -1.97
C ASP A 117 27.20 -10.75 -0.90
N TYR A 118 26.92 -10.33 0.34
CA TYR A 118 27.86 -10.47 1.44
C TYR A 118 28.21 -11.93 1.74
N SER A 119 27.20 -12.81 1.80
CA SER A 119 27.40 -14.25 1.99
C SER A 119 28.25 -14.86 0.87
N HIS A 120 27.98 -14.47 -0.39
CA HIS A 120 28.74 -14.92 -1.54
C HIS A 120 30.21 -14.46 -1.45
N LYS A 121 30.46 -13.19 -1.10
CA LYS A 121 31.82 -12.64 -0.91
C LYS A 121 32.59 -13.40 0.18
N ILE A 122 31.96 -13.72 1.31
CA ILE A 122 32.59 -14.53 2.36
C ILE A 122 32.92 -15.94 1.86
N ALA A 123 32.01 -16.57 1.12
CA ALA A 123 32.24 -17.91 0.59
C ALA A 123 33.43 -17.93 -0.37
N LEU A 124 33.52 -16.95 -1.28
CA LEU A 124 34.66 -16.81 -2.19
C LEU A 124 35.98 -16.54 -1.45
N ALA A 125 35.98 -15.66 -0.46
CA ALA A 125 37.16 -15.35 0.33
C ALA A 125 37.70 -16.61 1.04
N LYS A 126 36.82 -17.44 1.61
CA LYS A 126 37.20 -18.72 2.25
C LYS A 126 37.80 -19.74 1.27
N VAL A 127 37.31 -19.77 0.03
CA VAL A 127 37.87 -20.66 -1.01
C VAL A 127 39.26 -20.17 -1.45
N SER A 128 39.40 -18.87 -1.70
CA SER A 128 40.69 -18.27 -2.08
C SER A 128 41.75 -18.40 -0.97
N GLU A 129 41.37 -18.27 0.30
CA GLU A 129 42.29 -18.42 1.43
C GLU A 129 42.83 -19.85 1.56
N ARG A 130 42.02 -20.85 1.18
CA ARG A 130 42.47 -22.26 1.13
C ARG A 130 43.49 -22.52 0.01
N GLU A 131 43.48 -21.72 -1.05
CA GLU A 131 44.41 -21.81 -2.19
C GLU A 131 45.68 -20.95 -2.02
N ASN A 132 45.79 -20.18 -0.93
CA ASN A 132 46.99 -19.41 -0.64
C ASN A 132 48.15 -20.36 -0.27
N HIS A 133 48.87 -20.82 -1.28
CA HIS A 133 50.20 -21.35 -1.09
C HIS A 133 51.06 -20.26 -0.46
N PRO A 134 51.79 -20.54 0.64
CA PRO A 134 52.71 -19.56 1.20
C PRO A 134 53.70 -19.15 0.10
N LYS A 135 53.66 -17.88 -0.31
CA LYS A 135 54.66 -17.27 -1.20
C LYS A 135 55.96 -17.15 -0.40
N HIS A 136 56.67 -18.27 -0.31
CA HIS A 136 57.94 -18.32 0.36
C HIS A 136 58.98 -17.56 -0.48
N ASN A 137 59.67 -16.62 0.15
CA ASN A 137 60.72 -15.85 -0.52
C ASN A 137 61.87 -16.81 -0.86
N SER A 138 62.25 -16.94 -2.13
CA SER A 138 63.27 -17.91 -2.60
C SER A 138 64.57 -17.87 -1.78
N ARG A 139 64.92 -16.70 -1.25
CA ARG A 139 66.11 -16.48 -0.39
C ARG A 139 66.09 -17.14 0.98
N TYR A 140 64.93 -17.64 1.46
CA TYR A 140 64.83 -18.33 2.74
C TYR A 140 64.55 -19.83 2.59
N ILE A 141 64.57 -20.39 1.36
CA ILE A 141 64.39 -21.83 1.16
C ILE A 141 65.71 -22.51 1.57
N LYS A 142 65.77 -23.03 2.80
CA LYS A 142 66.86 -23.95 3.14
C LYS A 142 66.68 -25.23 2.31
N PRO A 143 67.74 -25.81 1.74
CA PRO A 143 67.64 -27.07 1.01
C PRO A 143 67.03 -28.12 1.93
N ARG A 144 65.85 -28.66 1.55
CA ARG A 144 65.25 -29.79 2.25
C ARG A 144 66.24 -30.96 2.16
N LYS A 145 66.82 -31.35 3.30
CA LYS A 145 67.33 -32.72 3.46
C LYS A 145 66.10 -33.62 3.39
N ILE A 146 66.06 -34.48 2.37
CA ILE A 146 65.00 -35.46 2.15
C ILE A 146 64.94 -36.38 3.36
N PHE A 147 63.94 -36.16 4.22
CA PHE A 147 63.41 -37.20 5.08
C PHE A 147 62.01 -37.49 4.55
N PHE A 148 61.89 -38.66 3.92
CA PHE A 148 60.60 -39.28 3.65
C PHE A 148 59.84 -39.40 4.98
N PHE A 149 58.81 -38.58 5.17
CA PHE A 149 57.75 -38.90 6.12
C PHE A 149 56.48 -39.16 5.30
N ALA A 150 56.03 -40.41 5.41
CA ALA A 150 54.85 -40.94 4.75
C ALA A 150 53.62 -40.09 5.05
N PHE A 151 52.86 -39.81 4.00
CA PHE A 151 51.53 -39.25 4.08
C PHE A 151 50.57 -40.37 4.51
N GLN A 152 50.23 -40.46 5.80
CA GLN A 152 49.13 -41.31 6.23
C GLN A 152 47.83 -40.51 6.07
N VAL A 153 47.09 -40.85 5.02
CA VAL A 153 45.67 -40.52 4.86
C VAL A 153 44.90 -41.13 6.03
N GLY A 154 44.17 -40.29 6.76
CA GLY A 154 43.19 -40.71 7.75
C GLY A 154 41.84 -40.07 7.44
N CYS A 155 41.07 -40.70 6.56
CA CYS A 155 39.63 -40.48 6.48
C CYS A 155 38.97 -41.04 7.75
N LYS A 156 38.07 -40.27 8.34
CA LYS A 156 36.93 -40.80 9.10
C LYS A 156 35.73 -39.92 8.83
#